data_AF-A0A0F8A0S4-F1
#
_entry.id   AF-A0A0F8A0S4-F1
#
_cell.length_a   1.000
_cell.length_b   1.000
_cell.length_c   1.000
_cell.angle_alpha   90.00
_cell.angle_beta   90.00
_cell.angle_gamma   90.00
#
_symmetry.space_group_name_H-M   'P 1'
#
loop_
_entity.id
_entity.type
_entity.pdbx_description
1 polymer ?
#
loop_
_entity_poly.entity_id
_entity_poly.type
_entity_poly.pdbx_seq_one_letter_code
_entity_poly.pdbx_strand_id
1 'polypeptide(L)'
;MSYHDPAGARFAPLSQNGTAWPSGASIPLAEQGLALGKPSPPPSWRARGIPGLTLLDGAAQSPTAPTEPADTTAKTMTAPPVKQGKKRKNKKQAAALKAETPRSPSYSPKLSPKPLSAPNDSQEARQVPSIESGGVPEPSPLYLARSFAPPVTLAKPWRILVILDLNGTVLYRPTRRQPTTFVERPHARRFLAYCLDAFSLAIWSSARPDNVRNMLNQLLTRDQRAQCVVAWARDRMGLSPADYNSRVQCYKRLTAVWNDAQVQASHPDAPWGGRWDQSNTVLVDDSPEKGRSEPHNILAVPEFSGLQNEMVDVLPQVHDYLNSLCHQEDISRFMRQHPFKLDLNYRLAMPTSQELRGRGASA
;
A
#
# COMPACT_ATOMS: atom_id res chain seq x y z
N MET A 1 56.58 42.30 32.81
CA MET A 1 56.67 42.52 34.26
C MET A 1 55.97 41.36 34.94
N SER A 2 56.66 40.79 35.93
CA SER A 2 56.40 39.56 36.68
C SER A 2 54.95 39.40 37.16
N TYR A 3 54.44 38.16 37.22
CA TYR A 3 53.91 37.53 38.45
C TYR A 3 53.41 36.08 38.20
N HIS A 4 54.04 35.16 38.92
CA HIS A 4 53.54 33.92 39.56
C HIS A 4 52.81 32.79 38.82
N ASP A 5 53.48 31.63 38.88
CA ASP A 5 53.01 30.24 38.89
C ASP A 5 52.15 29.94 40.15
N PRO A 6 51.23 28.94 40.13
CA PRO A 6 51.61 27.68 40.78
C PRO A 6 51.06 26.35 40.18
N ALA A 7 51.88 25.31 40.36
CA ALA A 7 51.58 23.88 40.62
C ALA A 7 51.17 23.00 39.42
N GLY A 8 51.73 21.82 39.14
CA GLY A 8 52.69 20.98 39.88
C GLY A 8 52.13 19.58 40.14
N ALA A 9 52.37 18.60 39.25
CA ALA A 9 52.46 17.14 39.50
C ALA A 9 52.79 16.40 38.18
N ARG A 10 54.06 16.15 37.87
CA ARG A 10 54.85 14.92 38.16
C ARG A 10 54.41 13.65 37.40
N PHE A 11 55.12 13.40 36.31
CA PHE A 11 55.27 12.10 35.65
C PHE A 11 56.15 11.17 36.50
N ALA A 12 55.80 9.88 36.55
CA ALA A 12 56.65 8.79 37.02
C ALA A 12 56.55 7.57 36.06
N PRO A 13 57.63 6.79 35.88
CA PRO A 13 57.80 5.91 34.71
C PRO A 13 57.45 4.43 34.94
N LEU A 14 57.45 3.69 33.82
CA LEU A 14 57.23 2.26 33.64
C LEU A 14 58.03 1.37 34.60
N SER A 15 57.38 0.30 35.06
CA SER A 15 58.03 -0.91 35.59
C SER A 15 57.55 -2.12 34.79
N GLN A 16 58.53 -2.85 34.26
CA GLN A 16 58.38 -4.15 33.61
C GLN A 16 58.12 -5.22 34.68
N ASN A 17 57.23 -6.16 34.39
CA ASN A 17 57.36 -7.52 34.90
C ASN A 17 56.75 -8.49 33.89
N GLY A 18 57.64 -9.20 33.20
CA GLY A 18 57.31 -10.34 32.37
C GLY A 18 56.97 -11.55 33.23
N THR A 19 56.02 -12.35 32.77
CA THR A 19 55.91 -13.74 33.21
C THR A 19 55.79 -14.60 31.95
N ALA A 20 56.77 -15.48 31.81
CA ALA A 20 56.98 -16.36 30.69
C ALA A 20 55.95 -17.51 30.66
N TRP A 21 55.60 -17.93 29.45
CA TRP A 21 54.83 -19.13 29.16
C TRP A 21 55.73 -20.37 29.27
N PRO A 22 55.34 -21.44 30.00
CA PRO A 22 55.96 -22.73 29.82
C PRO A 22 55.34 -23.46 28.62
N SER A 23 56.22 -23.88 27.71
CA SER A 23 55.93 -24.89 26.70
C SER A 23 55.84 -26.28 27.32
N GLY A 24 54.95 -27.12 26.78
CA GLY A 24 55.10 -28.57 26.80
C GLY A 24 54.40 -29.33 27.92
N ALA A 25 53.14 -29.70 27.69
CA ALA A 25 52.58 -30.95 28.20
C ALA A 25 51.46 -31.44 27.27
N SER A 26 51.67 -32.63 26.74
CA SER A 26 50.85 -33.33 25.75
C SER A 26 49.46 -33.68 26.28
N ILE A 27 48.41 -33.35 25.51
CA ILE A 27 47.04 -33.85 25.72
C ILE A 27 46.69 -34.74 24.52
N PRO A 28 46.15 -35.97 24.73
CA PRO A 28 45.93 -36.93 23.66
C PRO A 28 44.80 -36.50 22.73
N LEU A 29 45.02 -36.82 21.45
CA LEU A 29 44.10 -36.70 20.32
C LEU A 29 42.84 -37.54 20.59
N ALA A 30 41.71 -36.87 20.82
CA ALA A 30 40.38 -37.46 20.66
C ALA A 30 39.85 -37.06 19.29
N GLU A 31 39.91 -37.98 18.33
CA GLU A 31 39.12 -37.92 17.11
C GLU A 31 37.63 -37.85 17.49
N GLN A 32 37.01 -36.70 17.29
CA GLN A 32 35.58 -36.61 17.02
C GLN A 32 35.42 -35.84 15.73
N GLY A 33 35.31 -36.58 14.63
CA GLY A 33 34.89 -36.06 13.35
C GLY A 33 33.50 -35.44 13.51
N LEU A 34 33.45 -34.10 13.58
CA LEU A 34 32.23 -33.35 13.33
C LEU A 34 31.83 -33.63 11.89
N ALA A 35 30.90 -34.57 11.72
CA ALA A 35 30.14 -34.70 10.50
C ALA A 35 29.51 -33.33 10.22
N LEU A 36 30.00 -32.66 9.18
CA LEU A 36 29.31 -31.56 8.52
C LEU A 36 27.95 -32.11 8.08
N GLY A 37 26.95 -31.89 8.93
CA GLY A 37 25.57 -32.24 8.63
C GLY A 37 25.20 -31.59 7.31
N LYS A 38 24.67 -32.39 6.38
CA LYS A 38 24.06 -31.87 5.14
C LYS A 38 23.10 -30.73 5.52
N PRO A 39 23.08 -29.61 4.79
CA PRO A 39 22.13 -28.54 5.07
C PRO A 39 20.72 -29.15 5.08
N SER A 40 19.99 -28.91 6.17
CA SER A 40 18.60 -29.30 6.31
C SER A 40 17.81 -28.83 5.08
N PRO A 41 16.87 -29.63 4.56
CA PRO A 41 16.03 -29.19 3.44
C PRO A 41 15.32 -27.89 3.81
N PRO A 42 15.03 -27.01 2.83
CA PRO A 42 14.31 -25.77 3.10
C PRO A 42 12.97 -26.08 3.79
N PRO A 43 12.50 -25.20 4.68
CA PRO A 43 11.31 -25.43 5.47
C PRO A 43 10.07 -25.57 4.58
N SER A 44 9.09 -26.30 5.10
CA SER A 44 7.85 -26.74 4.45
C SER A 44 6.92 -25.66 3.91
N TRP A 45 7.21 -24.36 4.10
CA TRP A 45 6.37 -23.31 3.51
C TRP A 45 6.54 -23.23 1.99
N ARG A 46 7.71 -23.58 1.43
CA ARG A 46 7.87 -23.80 -0.02
C ARG A 46 7.12 -25.05 -0.51
N ALA A 47 6.73 -25.94 0.40
CA ALA A 47 5.98 -27.16 0.11
C ALA A 47 4.46 -27.01 0.33
N ARG A 48 4.01 -26.02 1.11
CA ARG A 48 2.61 -25.63 1.20
C ARG A 48 2.31 -24.68 0.04
N GLY A 49 1.67 -25.19 -1.02
CA GLY A 49 1.17 -24.35 -2.10
C GLY A 49 0.36 -23.18 -1.54
N ILE A 50 0.41 -22.02 -2.20
CA ILE A 50 -0.39 -20.86 -1.79
C ILE A 50 -1.88 -21.23 -2.00
N PRO A 51 -2.71 -21.28 -0.94
CA PRO A 51 -4.10 -21.68 -1.09
C PRO A 51 -4.84 -20.76 -2.07
N GLY A 52 -5.62 -21.35 -2.98
CA GLY A 52 -6.39 -20.61 -3.99
C GLY A 52 -5.63 -20.18 -5.24
N LEU A 53 -4.30 -20.37 -5.32
CA LEU A 53 -3.52 -20.07 -6.54
C LEU A 53 -3.68 -21.13 -7.65
N THR A 54 -4.06 -22.36 -7.29
CA THR A 54 -4.14 -23.53 -8.20
C THR A 54 -5.26 -23.44 -9.26
N LEU A 55 -6.03 -22.35 -9.29
CA LEU A 55 -7.08 -22.11 -10.29
C LEU A 55 -6.57 -21.34 -11.53
N LEU A 56 -5.45 -20.62 -11.43
CA LEU A 56 -4.89 -19.82 -12.55
C LEU A 56 -3.97 -20.64 -13.47
N ASP A 57 -3.38 -21.73 -13.00
CA ASP A 57 -2.49 -22.60 -13.78
C ASP A 57 -3.20 -23.36 -14.92
N GLY A 58 -4.53 -23.37 -14.96
CA GLY A 58 -5.32 -24.05 -15.99
C GLY A 58 -5.56 -23.28 -17.29
N ALA A 59 -5.22 -21.98 -17.35
CA ALA A 59 -5.60 -21.10 -18.46
C ALA A 59 -4.45 -20.72 -19.43
N ALA A 60 -3.21 -21.10 -19.14
CA ALA A 60 -2.06 -20.80 -20.00
C ALA A 60 -1.79 -21.93 -21.00
N GLN A 61 -2.69 -22.14 -21.98
CA GLN A 61 -2.37 -22.81 -23.23
C GLN A 61 -2.58 -21.84 -24.39
N SER A 62 -1.46 -21.46 -25.01
CA SER A 62 -1.35 -20.48 -26.10
C SER A 62 -2.08 -20.93 -27.37
N PRO A 63 -2.76 -20.04 -28.12
CA PRO A 63 -3.09 -20.33 -29.50
C PRO A 63 -1.91 -20.01 -30.43
N THR A 64 -1.56 -21.00 -31.23
CA THR A 64 -0.65 -20.97 -32.37
C THR A 64 -1.01 -19.92 -33.43
N ALA A 65 0.01 -19.30 -34.01
CA ALA A 65 -0.08 -18.38 -35.14
C ALA A 65 -0.58 -19.06 -36.43
N PRO A 66 -1.19 -18.28 -37.35
CA PRO A 66 -1.05 -18.57 -38.77
C PRO A 66 -0.50 -17.40 -39.59
N THR A 67 0.34 -17.83 -40.53
CA THR A 67 1.08 -17.23 -41.64
C THR A 67 0.27 -16.30 -42.55
N GLU A 68 0.93 -15.26 -43.10
CA GLU A 68 0.46 -14.46 -44.25
C GLU A 68 0.41 -15.30 -45.55
N PRO A 69 -0.28 -14.83 -46.62
CA PRO A 69 0.43 -14.00 -47.61
C PRO A 69 -0.38 -12.84 -48.25
N ALA A 70 0.41 -12.04 -48.99
CA ALA A 70 0.25 -10.77 -49.70
C ALA A 70 -0.92 -10.48 -50.69
N ASP A 71 -1.07 -9.16 -50.90
CA ASP A 71 -1.46 -8.37 -52.10
C ASP A 71 -2.89 -8.43 -52.70
N THR A 72 -3.54 -7.26 -52.84
CA THR A 72 -3.82 -6.54 -54.12
C THR A 72 -4.83 -5.38 -53.92
N THR A 73 -4.73 -4.38 -54.79
CA THR A 73 -5.30 -3.02 -54.83
C THR A 73 -6.81 -2.84 -55.17
N ALA A 74 -7.34 -1.70 -54.67
CA ALA A 74 -8.36 -0.77 -55.21
C ALA A 74 -9.83 -1.19 -55.50
N LYS A 75 -10.79 -0.47 -54.89
CA LYS A 75 -11.71 0.49 -55.56
C LYS A 75 -12.71 1.20 -54.61
N THR A 76 -12.90 2.48 -54.93
CA THR A 76 -13.80 3.52 -54.41
C THR A 76 -15.30 3.21 -54.64
N MET A 77 -16.21 3.64 -53.73
CA MET A 77 -17.48 4.31 -54.07
C MET A 77 -18.03 5.13 -52.88
N THR A 78 -18.77 6.17 -53.25
CA THR A 78 -19.20 7.43 -52.60
C THR A 78 -20.53 7.39 -51.82
N ALA A 79 -20.75 8.36 -50.91
CA ALA A 79 -22.06 8.77 -50.39
C ALA A 79 -22.17 10.31 -50.17
N PRO A 80 -23.31 10.97 -50.48
CA PRO A 80 -23.59 12.39 -50.17
C PRO A 80 -24.69 12.62 -49.07
N PRO A 81 -24.98 13.87 -48.63
CA PRO A 81 -25.17 14.24 -47.22
C PRO A 81 -26.59 14.68 -46.77
N VAL A 82 -26.78 14.90 -45.45
CA VAL A 82 -27.99 15.49 -44.82
C VAL A 82 -27.68 16.76 -44.00
N LYS A 83 -28.66 17.67 -43.97
CA LYS A 83 -28.63 19.13 -43.71
C LYS A 83 -28.81 19.53 -42.23
N GLN A 84 -28.30 20.73 -41.93
CA GLN A 84 -28.44 21.50 -40.68
C GLN A 84 -29.75 22.33 -40.59
N GLY A 85 -30.27 22.52 -39.37
CA GLY A 85 -31.42 23.38 -39.04
C GLY A 85 -31.04 24.64 -38.24
N LYS A 86 -31.78 25.73 -38.47
CA LYS A 86 -31.45 27.15 -38.21
C LYS A 86 -31.91 27.71 -36.84
N LYS A 87 -31.17 28.74 -36.39
CA LYS A 87 -31.51 29.76 -35.36
C LYS A 87 -32.54 30.80 -35.87
N ARG A 88 -33.30 31.43 -34.96
CA ARG A 88 -33.94 32.75 -35.15
C ARG A 88 -33.63 33.68 -33.97
N LYS A 89 -33.43 34.97 -34.30
CA LYS A 89 -33.15 36.13 -33.43
C LYS A 89 -34.43 36.95 -33.20
N ASN A 90 -34.45 37.80 -32.17
CA ASN A 90 -34.90 39.20 -32.29
C ASN A 90 -34.36 40.11 -31.17
N LYS A 91 -34.33 41.42 -31.46
CA LYS A 91 -33.59 42.53 -30.80
C LYS A 91 -34.52 43.74 -30.62
N LYS A 92 -34.34 44.55 -29.56
CA LYS A 92 -34.60 46.03 -29.37
C LYS A 92 -34.36 46.38 -27.87
N GLN A 93 -33.45 47.26 -27.44
CA GLN A 93 -33.39 48.76 -27.40
C GLN A 93 -34.66 49.43 -26.79
N ALA A 94 -34.66 50.50 -25.97
CA ALA A 94 -33.72 51.29 -25.15
C ALA A 94 -34.52 52.36 -24.34
N ALA A 95 -33.87 53.03 -23.35
CA ALA A 95 -34.07 54.42 -22.84
C ALA A 95 -34.94 54.74 -21.58
N ALA A 96 -34.55 55.86 -20.96
CA ALA A 96 -34.65 56.37 -19.57
C ALA A 96 -35.92 57.15 -19.15
N LEU A 97 -36.10 57.44 -17.84
CA LEU A 97 -36.35 58.78 -17.25
C LEU A 97 -36.55 58.77 -15.70
N LYS A 98 -36.22 59.91 -15.06
CA LYS A 98 -36.25 60.27 -13.62
C LYS A 98 -37.64 60.77 -13.16
N ALA A 99 -37.96 60.70 -11.85
CA ALA A 99 -38.69 61.73 -11.06
C ALA A 99 -38.79 61.38 -9.55
N GLU A 100 -39.12 62.38 -8.73
CA GLU A 100 -38.81 62.60 -7.30
C GLU A 100 -39.83 62.06 -6.24
N THR A 101 -39.37 62.09 -4.98
CA THR A 101 -39.93 61.92 -3.61
C THR A 101 -41.38 62.40 -3.32
N PRO A 102 -42.09 61.89 -2.25
CA PRO A 102 -41.78 62.27 -0.85
C PRO A 102 -42.18 61.32 0.33
N ARG A 103 -41.59 61.66 1.50
CA ARG A 103 -42.03 61.47 2.92
C ARG A 103 -41.74 60.14 3.67
N SER A 104 -40.99 60.33 4.76
CA SER A 104 -40.71 59.45 5.91
C SER A 104 -41.99 59.03 6.67
N PRO A 105 -41.98 57.92 7.44
CA PRO A 105 -41.44 58.01 8.80
C PRO A 105 -40.59 56.82 9.25
N SER A 106 -39.77 57.11 10.25
CA SER A 106 -38.93 56.23 11.04
C SER A 106 -39.66 55.00 11.60
N TYR A 107 -39.13 53.81 11.33
CA TYR A 107 -39.27 52.68 12.24
C TYR A 107 -38.03 51.79 12.13
N SER A 108 -37.29 51.65 13.22
CA SER A 108 -36.26 50.62 13.35
C SER A 108 -36.93 49.33 13.79
N PRO A 109 -36.67 48.21 13.10
CA PRO A 109 -36.53 46.94 13.80
C PRO A 109 -35.16 46.34 13.49
N LYS A 110 -34.33 46.24 14.53
CA LYS A 110 -33.21 45.31 14.57
C LYS A 110 -33.77 43.92 14.25
N LEU A 111 -33.33 43.30 13.17
CA LEU A 111 -33.37 41.85 12.93
C LEU A 111 -32.53 41.57 11.68
N SER A 112 -31.23 41.43 11.87
CA SER A 112 -30.36 40.80 10.88
C SER A 112 -30.73 39.32 10.78
N PRO A 113 -31.12 38.79 9.61
CA PRO A 113 -31.27 37.35 9.45
C PRO A 113 -29.88 36.72 9.56
N LYS A 114 -29.66 35.90 10.59
CA LYS A 114 -28.52 34.97 10.64
C LYS A 114 -28.61 34.09 9.38
N PRO A 115 -27.60 34.08 8.49
CA PRO A 115 -27.60 33.13 7.39
C PRO A 115 -27.53 31.72 7.97
N LEU A 116 -28.44 30.87 7.51
CA LEU A 116 -28.43 29.42 7.75
C LEU A 116 -27.02 28.91 7.46
N SER A 117 -26.34 28.42 8.49
CA SER A 117 -25.04 27.78 8.37
C SER A 117 -25.19 26.52 7.53
N ALA A 118 -24.84 26.61 6.25
CA ALA A 118 -24.53 25.44 5.44
C ALA A 118 -23.40 24.65 6.12
N PRO A 119 -23.40 23.31 6.02
CA PRO A 119 -22.33 22.51 6.60
C PRO A 119 -21.04 22.81 5.83
N ASN A 120 -20.17 23.61 6.46
CA ASN A 120 -18.84 23.92 5.96
C ASN A 120 -17.92 22.72 6.26
N ASP A 121 -18.02 21.66 5.47
CA ASP A 121 -16.97 20.65 5.34
C ASP A 121 -16.25 20.91 4.01
N SER A 122 -15.72 22.13 3.88
CA SER A 122 -14.76 22.43 2.83
C SER A 122 -13.54 21.55 3.08
N GLN A 123 -13.22 20.67 2.13
CA GLN A 123 -12.03 19.85 2.18
C GLN A 123 -10.78 20.75 2.13
N GLU A 124 -10.32 21.23 3.29
CA GLU A 124 -9.00 21.83 3.39
C GLU A 124 -7.97 20.85 2.84
N ALA A 125 -7.16 21.33 1.91
CA ALA A 125 -6.09 20.57 1.30
C ALA A 125 -5.14 20.05 2.38
N ARG A 126 -4.63 18.82 2.21
CA ARG A 126 -3.63 18.28 3.14
C ARG A 126 -2.37 19.12 3.06
N GLN A 127 -1.80 19.45 4.21
CA GLN A 127 -0.55 20.19 4.30
C GLN A 127 0.64 19.28 3.97
N VAL A 128 1.72 19.85 3.45
CA VAL A 128 2.98 19.13 3.26
C VAL A 128 3.60 18.85 4.64
N PRO A 129 4.08 17.62 4.92
CA PRO A 129 4.74 17.33 6.19
C PRO A 129 6.05 18.11 6.34
N SER A 130 6.38 18.44 7.58
CA SER A 130 7.63 19.13 7.94
C SER A 130 8.87 18.30 7.62
N ILE A 131 10.04 18.96 7.62
CA ILE A 131 11.35 18.29 7.48
C ILE A 131 11.60 17.30 8.63
N GLU A 132 11.12 17.59 9.84
CA GLU A 132 11.21 16.68 10.99
C GLU A 132 10.43 15.37 10.74
N SER A 133 9.32 15.45 9.99
CA SER A 133 8.55 14.28 9.51
C SER A 133 9.12 13.65 8.22
N GLY A 134 10.33 14.04 7.83
CA GLY A 134 11.02 13.58 6.62
C GLY A 134 10.52 14.21 5.32
N GLY A 135 9.71 15.26 5.37
CA GLY A 135 9.26 16.02 4.20
C GLY A 135 8.51 15.19 3.13
N VAL A 136 8.50 15.71 1.90
CA VAL A 136 8.04 14.96 0.71
C VAL A 136 9.17 14.03 0.27
N PRO A 137 9.00 12.70 0.30
CA PRO A 137 10.04 11.79 -0.11
C PRO A 137 10.13 11.67 -1.63
N GLU A 138 11.27 11.24 -2.13
CA GLU A 138 11.49 10.91 -3.54
C GLU A 138 12.06 9.48 -3.65
N PRO A 139 11.81 8.77 -4.78
CA PRO A 139 12.42 7.47 -5.01
C PRO A 139 13.95 7.55 -5.00
N SER A 140 14.59 6.63 -4.28
CA SER A 140 16.05 6.58 -4.28
C SER A 140 16.59 6.13 -5.65
N PRO A 141 17.79 6.59 -6.06
CA PRO A 141 18.41 6.12 -7.31
C PRO A 141 18.60 4.60 -7.35
N LEU A 142 18.92 3.97 -6.22
CA LEU A 142 19.09 2.51 -6.12
C LEU A 142 17.77 1.77 -6.35
N TYR A 143 16.68 2.26 -5.74
CA TYR A 143 15.34 1.72 -5.95
C TYR A 143 14.95 1.77 -7.43
N LEU A 144 15.14 2.94 -8.05
CA LEU A 144 14.82 3.15 -9.46
C LEU A 144 15.64 2.21 -10.36
N ALA A 145 16.97 2.17 -10.17
CA ALA A 145 17.86 1.31 -10.95
C ALA A 145 17.42 -0.17 -10.90
N ARG A 146 17.04 -0.68 -9.72
CA ARG A 146 16.53 -2.06 -9.57
C ARG A 146 15.21 -2.28 -10.30
N SER A 147 14.29 -1.33 -10.22
CA SER A 147 12.96 -1.43 -10.84
C SER A 147 13.01 -1.36 -12.37
N PHE A 148 14.04 -0.73 -12.96
CA PHE A 148 14.15 -0.52 -14.40
C PHE A 148 14.58 -1.76 -15.20
N ALA A 149 15.07 -2.81 -14.54
CA ALA A 149 15.34 -4.09 -15.18
C ALA A 149 14.05 -4.79 -15.67
N PRO A 150 14.14 -5.72 -16.63
CA PRO A 150 13.00 -6.51 -17.08
C PRO A 150 12.43 -7.41 -15.97
N PRO A 151 11.09 -7.63 -15.93
CA PRO A 151 10.49 -8.59 -15.01
C PRO A 151 10.83 -10.03 -15.41
N VAL A 152 10.88 -10.91 -14.42
CA VAL A 152 11.07 -12.35 -14.59
C VAL A 152 9.94 -13.07 -13.88
N THR A 153 9.22 -13.91 -14.63
CA THR A 153 8.16 -14.76 -14.08
C THR A 153 8.73 -16.10 -13.63
N LEU A 154 8.44 -16.46 -12.39
CA LEU A 154 8.83 -17.70 -11.74
C LEU A 154 7.84 -18.81 -12.10
N ALA A 155 8.38 -20.02 -12.29
CA ALA A 155 7.57 -21.22 -12.53
C ALA A 155 6.75 -21.66 -11.31
N LYS A 156 7.16 -21.26 -10.11
CA LYS A 156 6.46 -21.57 -8.86
C LYS A 156 6.21 -20.30 -8.08
N PRO A 157 5.02 -20.15 -7.47
CA PRO A 157 4.72 -18.99 -6.67
C PRO A 157 5.49 -19.00 -5.35
N TRP A 158 5.65 -17.80 -4.77
CA TRP A 158 6.22 -17.61 -3.45
C TRP A 158 5.40 -16.61 -2.63
N ARG A 159 5.51 -16.70 -1.30
CA ARG A 159 4.78 -15.84 -0.38
C ARG A 159 5.40 -14.44 -0.37
N ILE A 160 4.56 -13.44 -0.60
CA ILE A 160 4.95 -12.02 -0.63
C ILE A 160 4.43 -11.29 0.63
N LEU A 161 5.00 -10.11 0.93
CA LEU A 161 4.51 -9.20 1.95
C LEU A 161 3.47 -8.25 1.36
N VAL A 162 2.23 -8.35 1.81
CA VAL A 162 1.15 -7.44 1.45
C VAL A 162 0.94 -6.46 2.60
N ILE A 163 1.15 -5.17 2.34
CA ILE A 163 0.87 -4.09 3.27
C ILE A 163 -0.44 -3.45 2.85
N LEU A 164 -1.45 -3.51 3.72
CA LEU A 164 -2.82 -3.11 3.39
C LEU A 164 -3.24 -1.87 4.18
N ASP A 165 -3.66 -0.83 3.45
CA ASP A 165 -4.40 0.29 4.03
C ASP A 165 -5.83 -0.11 4.41
N LEU A 166 -6.46 0.67 5.30
CA LEU A 166 -7.82 0.38 5.78
C LEU A 166 -8.87 1.29 5.14
N ASN A 167 -8.90 2.55 5.59
CA ASN A 167 -9.99 3.47 5.26
C ASN A 167 -9.78 4.07 3.87
N GLY A 168 -10.76 3.89 2.98
CA GLY A 168 -10.64 4.19 1.55
C GLY A 168 -10.23 2.96 0.75
N THR A 169 -9.79 1.88 1.39
CA THR A 169 -9.28 0.68 0.70
C THR A 169 -10.18 -0.53 0.89
N VAL A 170 -10.38 -0.99 2.14
CA VAL A 170 -11.24 -2.15 2.48
C VAL A 170 -12.49 -1.76 3.27
N LEU A 171 -12.57 -0.52 3.75
CA LEU A 171 -13.71 0.02 4.48
C LEU A 171 -13.79 1.53 4.28
N TYR A 172 -14.94 2.11 4.60
CA TYR A 172 -15.17 3.55 4.58
C TYR A 172 -15.78 4.01 5.91
N ARG A 173 -15.16 4.99 6.56
CA ARG A 173 -15.74 5.69 7.71
C ARG A 173 -16.40 7.00 7.28
N PRO A 174 -17.74 7.10 7.28
CA PRO A 174 -18.46 8.27 6.79
C PRO A 174 -18.29 9.51 7.67
N THR A 175 -18.05 9.33 8.97
CA THR A 175 -17.90 10.45 9.90
C THR A 175 -16.79 10.20 10.91
N ARG A 176 -16.01 11.24 11.18
CA ARG A 176 -14.97 11.21 12.23
C ARG A 176 -15.58 11.19 13.63
N ARG A 177 -16.85 11.61 13.78
CA ARG A 177 -17.56 11.68 15.07
C ARG A 177 -18.07 10.32 15.57
N GLN A 178 -18.14 9.31 14.69
CA GLN A 178 -18.54 7.95 15.04
C GLN A 178 -17.43 6.98 14.63
N PRO A 179 -16.30 6.94 15.37
CA PRO A 179 -15.08 6.23 14.97
C PRO A 179 -15.25 4.71 14.86
N THR A 180 -16.29 4.15 15.49
CA THR A 180 -16.62 2.73 15.46
C THR A 180 -17.52 2.34 14.29
N THR A 181 -18.17 3.29 13.62
CA THR A 181 -19.08 3.02 12.51
C THR A 181 -18.32 3.08 11.19
N PHE A 182 -18.36 2.00 10.42
CA PHE A 182 -17.84 1.97 9.05
C PHE A 182 -18.72 1.10 8.16
N VAL A 183 -18.62 1.36 6.86
CA VAL A 183 -19.16 0.51 5.81
C VAL A 183 -18.01 -0.38 5.32
N GLU A 184 -18.22 -1.68 5.25
CA GLU A 184 -17.26 -2.61 4.66
C GLU A 184 -17.30 -2.47 3.14
N ARG A 185 -16.14 -2.50 2.48
CA ARG A 185 -16.09 -2.65 1.03
C ARG A 185 -16.60 -4.05 0.67
N PRO A 186 -17.36 -4.22 -0.43
CA PRO A 186 -17.77 -5.55 -0.86
C PRO A 186 -16.61 -6.55 -0.87
N HIS A 187 -16.84 -7.73 -0.30
CA HIS A 187 -15.86 -8.82 -0.11
C HIS A 187 -14.74 -8.60 0.92
N ALA A 188 -14.73 -7.48 1.68
CA ALA A 188 -13.62 -7.13 2.59
C ALA A 188 -13.18 -8.26 3.53
N ARG A 189 -14.10 -8.90 4.27
CA ARG A 189 -13.76 -9.98 5.20
C ARG A 189 -13.18 -11.21 4.51
N ARG A 190 -13.76 -11.59 3.36
CA ARG A 190 -13.28 -12.74 2.58
C ARG A 190 -11.89 -12.46 2.00
N PHE A 191 -11.69 -11.25 1.49
CA PHE A 191 -10.40 -10.78 0.99
C PHE A 191 -9.34 -10.79 2.09
N LEU A 192 -9.64 -10.24 3.27
CA LEU A 192 -8.71 -10.23 4.41
C LEU A 192 -8.35 -11.65 4.88
N ALA A 193 -9.35 -12.53 4.98
CA ALA A 193 -9.11 -13.93 5.35
C ALA A 193 -8.20 -14.64 4.35
N TYR A 194 -8.42 -14.42 3.05
CA TYR A 194 -7.53 -14.94 2.01
C TYR A 194 -6.12 -14.38 2.12
N CYS A 195 -5.98 -13.06 2.30
CA CYS A 195 -4.67 -12.43 2.40
C CYS A 195 -3.83 -12.96 3.58
N LEU A 196 -4.47 -13.27 4.71
CA LEU A 196 -3.81 -13.90 5.86
C LEU A 196 -3.33 -15.32 5.56
N ASP A 197 -4.08 -16.07 4.76
CA ASP A 197 -3.74 -17.45 4.40
C ASP A 197 -2.66 -17.50 3.32
N ALA A 198 -2.79 -16.68 2.28
CA ALA A 198 -1.94 -16.70 1.10
C ALA A 198 -0.64 -15.88 1.24
N PHE A 199 -0.68 -14.76 1.96
CA PHE A 199 0.42 -13.79 2.03
C PHE A 199 0.93 -13.59 3.45
N SER A 200 2.03 -12.85 3.59
CA SER A 200 2.38 -12.24 4.88
C SER A 200 1.68 -10.88 4.94
N LEU A 201 0.59 -10.78 5.70
CA LEU A 201 -0.23 -9.56 5.74
C LEU A 201 0.24 -8.60 6.84
N ALA A 202 0.56 -7.37 6.46
CA ALA A 202 0.75 -6.24 7.36
C ALA A 202 -0.38 -5.22 7.17
N ILE A 203 -0.82 -4.60 8.26
CA ILE A 203 -1.75 -3.46 8.19
C ILE A 203 -0.95 -2.19 8.40
N TRP A 204 -1.15 -1.18 7.54
CA TRP A 204 -0.57 0.15 7.76
C TRP A 204 -1.62 1.21 7.41
N SER A 205 -2.18 1.89 8.40
CA SER A 205 -3.26 2.87 8.20
C SER A 205 -2.85 4.27 8.68
N SER A 206 -3.31 5.30 7.96
CA SER A 206 -3.12 6.72 8.36
C SER A 206 -3.99 7.18 9.53
N ALA A 207 -4.94 6.34 9.96
CA ALA A 207 -5.75 6.59 11.14
C ALA A 207 -4.94 6.43 12.45
N ARG A 208 -5.40 7.07 13.52
CA ARG A 208 -4.81 6.93 14.86
C ARG A 208 -4.91 5.49 15.40
N PRO A 209 -4.03 5.08 16.33
CA PRO A 209 -3.99 3.72 16.86
C PRO A 209 -5.33 3.17 17.35
N ASP A 210 -6.09 3.93 18.14
CA ASP A 210 -7.38 3.47 18.68
C ASP A 210 -8.40 3.20 17.57
N ASN A 211 -8.40 4.04 16.54
CA ASN A 211 -9.28 3.86 15.40
C ASN A 211 -8.89 2.62 14.58
N VAL A 212 -7.59 2.38 14.38
CA VAL A 212 -7.09 1.16 13.72
C VAL A 212 -7.50 -0.08 14.52
N ARG A 213 -7.28 -0.06 15.84
CA ARG A 213 -7.66 -1.15 16.74
C ARG A 213 -9.16 -1.46 16.65
N ASN A 214 -10.01 -0.44 16.68
CA ASN A 214 -11.46 -0.61 16.59
C ASN A 214 -11.91 -1.19 15.25
N MET A 215 -11.34 -0.74 14.13
CA MET A 215 -11.64 -1.29 12.80
C MET A 215 -11.22 -2.76 12.70
N LEU A 216 -10.00 -3.09 13.14
CA LEU A 216 -9.50 -4.46 13.09
C LEU A 216 -10.27 -5.39 14.04
N ASN A 217 -10.68 -4.92 15.22
CA ASN A 217 -11.48 -5.71 16.15
C ASN A 217 -12.84 -6.11 15.57
N GLN A 218 -13.40 -5.29 14.69
CA GLN A 218 -14.67 -5.57 14.02
C GLN A 218 -14.49 -6.43 12.77
N LEU A 219 -13.44 -6.17 11.96
CA LEU A 219 -13.19 -6.87 10.70
C LEU A 219 -12.63 -8.27 10.87
N LEU A 220 -11.74 -8.47 11.86
CA LEU A 220 -10.95 -9.68 12.04
C LEU A 220 -11.25 -10.31 13.39
N THR A 221 -11.19 -11.63 13.47
CA THR A 221 -11.18 -12.37 14.74
C THR A 221 -9.87 -12.12 15.50
N ARG A 222 -9.82 -12.51 16.78
CA ARG A 222 -8.58 -12.40 17.58
C ARG A 222 -7.42 -13.15 16.92
N ASP A 223 -7.67 -14.35 16.42
CA ASP A 223 -6.65 -15.21 15.82
C ASP A 223 -6.16 -14.63 14.49
N GLN A 224 -7.07 -14.12 13.66
CA GLN A 224 -6.72 -13.43 12.43
C GLN A 224 -5.86 -12.18 12.69
N ARG A 225 -6.16 -11.40 13.73
CA ARG A 225 -5.31 -10.25 14.09
C ARG A 225 -3.92 -10.68 14.56
N ALA A 226 -3.82 -11.81 15.27
CA ALA A 226 -2.54 -12.35 15.71
C ALA A 226 -1.68 -12.91 14.56
N GLN A 227 -2.30 -13.23 13.42
CA GLN A 227 -1.61 -13.67 12.19
C GLN A 227 -1.02 -12.50 11.39
N CYS A 228 -1.49 -11.27 11.58
CA CYS A 228 -0.89 -10.11 10.93
C CYS A 228 0.58 -9.93 11.36
N VAL A 229 1.47 -9.68 10.40
CA VAL A 229 2.90 -9.39 10.64
C VAL A 229 3.04 -8.22 11.62
N VAL A 230 2.34 -7.12 11.32
CA VAL A 230 2.22 -5.93 12.15
C VAL A 230 0.88 -5.24 11.88
N ALA A 231 0.42 -4.43 12.83
CA ALA A 231 -0.69 -3.50 12.63
C ALA A 231 -0.25 -2.08 12.99
N TRP A 232 0.26 -1.35 11.99
CA TRP A 232 0.76 0.01 12.12
C TRP A 232 -0.33 1.04 11.88
N ALA A 233 -0.27 2.11 12.68
CA ALA A 233 -1.17 3.25 12.60
C ALA A 233 -0.36 4.53 12.32
N ARG A 234 -1.01 5.69 12.48
CA ARG A 234 -0.42 7.01 12.24
C ARG A 234 0.88 7.26 13.03
N ASP A 235 0.99 6.67 14.21
CA ASP A 235 2.16 6.76 15.10
C ASP A 235 3.41 6.09 14.51
N ARG A 236 3.24 5.19 13.53
CA ARG A 236 4.32 4.51 12.80
C ARG A 236 4.64 5.16 11.45
N MET A 237 4.18 6.39 11.21
CA MET A 237 4.45 7.13 9.95
C MET A 237 5.69 8.04 10.04
N GLY A 238 6.37 8.10 11.19
CA GLY A 238 7.52 8.97 11.40
C GLY A 238 7.16 10.46 11.37
N LEU A 239 6.00 10.81 11.94
CA LEU A 239 5.54 12.19 12.02
C LEU A 239 6.06 12.86 13.30
N SER A 240 6.45 14.13 13.21
CA SER A 240 6.68 14.98 14.39
C SER A 240 5.40 15.10 15.22
N PRO A 241 5.48 15.46 16.52
CA PRO A 241 4.29 15.66 17.35
C PRO A 241 3.29 16.67 16.77
N ALA A 242 3.79 17.71 16.09
CA ALA A 242 2.94 18.70 15.43
C ALA A 242 2.20 18.08 14.22
N ASP A 243 2.92 17.41 13.32
CA ASP A 243 2.34 16.78 12.13
C ASP A 243 1.43 15.60 12.45
N TYR A 244 1.72 14.88 13.54
CA TYR A 244 0.85 13.83 14.05
C TYR A 244 -0.54 14.37 14.41
N ASN A 245 -0.63 15.61 14.88
CA ASN A 245 -1.87 16.26 15.29
C ASN A 245 -2.52 17.13 14.21
N SER A 246 -1.88 17.32 13.05
CA SER A 246 -2.39 18.12 11.94
C SER A 246 -2.85 17.27 10.75
N ARG A 247 -3.47 17.91 9.75
CA ARG A 247 -3.94 17.27 8.51
C ARG A 247 -2.86 17.28 7.42
N VAL A 248 -1.74 16.62 7.68
CA VAL A 248 -0.64 16.47 6.69
C VAL A 248 -0.85 15.30 5.73
N GLN A 249 -0.27 15.42 4.53
CA GLN A 249 -0.09 14.29 3.61
C GLN A 249 0.84 13.27 4.27
N CYS A 250 0.38 12.02 4.34
CA CYS A 250 1.14 10.94 4.94
C CYS A 250 1.85 10.15 3.85
N TYR A 251 3.10 9.79 4.09
CA TYR A 251 3.88 8.93 3.20
C TYR A 251 4.22 7.63 3.92
N LYS A 252 4.01 6.50 3.24
CA LYS A 252 4.30 5.14 3.70
C LYS A 252 5.62 4.69 3.08
N ARG A 253 6.72 5.17 3.65
CA ARG A 253 8.08 4.86 3.20
C ARG A 253 8.39 3.39 3.48
N LEU A 254 8.44 2.54 2.45
CA LEU A 254 8.62 1.10 2.62
C LEU A 254 9.96 0.74 3.26
N THR A 255 10.96 1.61 3.14
CA THR A 255 12.21 1.49 3.91
C THR A 255 12.00 1.38 5.42
N ALA A 256 10.98 2.01 6.00
CA ALA A 256 10.65 1.84 7.42
C ALA A 256 10.17 0.41 7.74
N VAL A 257 9.42 -0.20 6.81
CA VAL A 257 8.97 -1.60 6.89
C VAL A 257 10.15 -2.55 6.72
N TRP A 258 10.99 -2.31 5.71
CA TRP A 258 12.15 -3.14 5.43
C TRP A 258 13.25 -3.06 6.50
N ASN A 259 13.30 -1.99 7.30
CA ASN A 259 14.25 -1.86 8.40
C ASN A 259 13.70 -2.33 9.76
N ASP A 260 12.41 -2.68 9.85
CA ASP A 260 11.80 -3.12 11.11
C ASP A 260 12.13 -4.59 11.40
N ALA A 261 12.65 -4.85 12.60
CA ALA A 261 13.11 -6.18 13.00
C ALA A 261 11.97 -7.22 13.09
N GLN A 262 10.79 -6.82 13.56
CA GLN A 262 9.63 -7.72 13.64
C GLN A 262 9.13 -8.07 12.23
N VAL A 263 9.09 -7.09 11.33
CA VAL A 263 8.75 -7.32 9.93
C VAL A 263 9.77 -8.28 9.30
N GLN A 264 11.07 -8.02 9.42
CA GLN A 264 12.08 -8.91 8.82
C GLN A 264 12.05 -10.33 9.39
N ALA A 265 11.81 -10.49 10.70
CA ALA A 265 11.67 -11.79 11.35
C ALA A 265 10.46 -12.59 10.84
N SER A 266 9.44 -11.92 10.27
CA SER A 266 8.26 -12.59 9.69
C SER A 266 8.52 -13.20 8.30
N HIS A 267 9.68 -12.95 7.69
CA HIS A 267 10.01 -13.55 6.40
C HIS A 267 10.13 -15.08 6.56
N PRO A 268 9.46 -15.88 5.72
CA PRO A 268 9.47 -17.35 5.86
C PRO A 268 10.88 -17.97 5.82
N ASP A 269 11.78 -17.40 5.01
CA ASP A 269 13.20 -17.79 4.96
C ASP A 269 14.12 -16.94 5.86
N ALA A 270 13.60 -16.18 6.84
CA ALA A 270 14.45 -15.34 7.72
C ALA A 270 15.62 -16.11 8.38
N PRO A 271 15.46 -17.36 8.86
CA PRO A 271 16.57 -18.16 9.40
C PRO A 271 17.70 -18.46 8.39
N TRP A 272 17.41 -18.40 7.09
CA TRP A 272 18.38 -18.62 5.99
C TRP A 272 18.79 -17.30 5.31
N GLY A 273 18.54 -16.16 5.96
CA GLY A 273 18.93 -14.85 5.44
C GLY A 273 17.90 -14.21 4.48
N GLY A 274 16.71 -14.80 4.34
CA GLY A 274 15.60 -14.18 3.61
C GLY A 274 15.19 -12.83 4.22
N ARG A 275 14.71 -11.92 3.37
CA ARG A 275 14.39 -10.54 3.74
C ARG A 275 13.16 -10.07 2.97
N TRP A 276 12.34 -9.24 3.61
CA TRP A 276 11.38 -8.42 2.91
C TRP A 276 12.09 -7.20 2.34
N ASP A 277 11.94 -6.96 1.04
CA ASP A 277 12.53 -5.84 0.33
C ASP A 277 11.62 -5.40 -0.84
N GLN A 278 12.17 -4.56 -1.72
CA GLN A 278 11.52 -4.08 -2.94
C GLN A 278 10.98 -5.21 -3.84
N SER A 279 11.62 -6.38 -3.89
CA SER A 279 11.24 -7.44 -4.82
C SER A 279 10.02 -8.23 -4.41
N ASN A 280 9.61 -8.17 -3.13
CA ASN A 280 8.61 -9.08 -2.58
C ASN A 280 7.62 -8.40 -1.63
N THR A 281 7.54 -7.07 -1.70
CA THR A 281 6.61 -6.26 -0.93
C THR A 281 5.65 -5.52 -1.86
N VAL A 282 4.37 -5.47 -1.51
CA VAL A 282 3.37 -4.63 -2.20
C VAL A 282 2.53 -3.86 -1.18
N LEU A 283 2.34 -2.58 -1.42
CA LEU A 283 1.47 -1.66 -0.66
C LEU A 283 0.15 -1.50 -1.40
N VAL A 284 -0.94 -2.00 -0.84
CA VAL A 284 -2.30 -1.79 -1.35
C VAL A 284 -2.91 -0.57 -0.65
N ASP A 285 -3.17 0.47 -1.41
CA ASP A 285 -3.59 1.77 -0.88
C ASP A 285 -4.48 2.52 -1.88
N ASP A 286 -5.39 3.35 -1.38
CA ASP A 286 -6.30 4.16 -2.19
C ASP A 286 -5.65 5.44 -2.78
N SER A 287 -4.45 5.78 -2.30
CA SER A 287 -3.76 7.02 -2.64
C SER A 287 -2.35 6.72 -3.14
N PRO A 288 -2.07 6.86 -4.46
CA PRO A 288 -0.75 6.61 -5.02
C PRO A 288 0.35 7.48 -4.38
N GLU A 289 -0.02 8.69 -3.96
CA GLU A 289 0.88 9.63 -3.29
C GLU A 289 1.44 9.07 -1.97
N LYS A 290 0.75 8.17 -1.28
CA LYS A 290 1.28 7.55 -0.04
C LYS A 290 2.51 6.67 -0.33
N GLY A 291 2.62 6.10 -1.54
CA GLY A 291 3.75 5.28 -1.98
C GLY A 291 4.82 6.06 -2.75
N ARG A 292 4.88 7.39 -2.63
CA ARG A 292 5.74 8.26 -3.44
C ARG A 292 7.22 7.83 -3.50
N SER A 293 7.79 7.33 -2.41
CA SER A 293 9.18 6.86 -2.35
C SER A 293 9.40 5.53 -3.08
N GLU A 294 8.37 4.69 -3.19
CA GLU A 294 8.43 3.38 -3.84
C GLU A 294 7.26 3.21 -4.84
N PRO A 295 7.22 4.02 -5.92
CA PRO A 295 6.06 4.16 -6.81
C PRO A 295 5.73 2.90 -7.64
N HIS A 296 6.60 1.89 -7.61
CA HIS A 296 6.40 0.61 -8.30
C HIS A 296 6.13 -0.54 -7.32
N ASN A 297 5.98 -0.25 -6.03
CA ASN A 297 5.50 -1.20 -5.04
C ASN A 297 4.11 -0.83 -4.49
N ILE A 298 3.50 0.26 -4.98
CA ILE A 298 2.13 0.64 -4.62
C ILE A 298 1.12 0.15 -5.65
N LEU A 299 0.18 -0.69 -5.20
CA LEU A 299 -1.02 -1.07 -5.92
C LEU A 299 -2.11 -0.06 -5.55
N ALA A 300 -2.22 0.99 -6.37
CA ALA A 300 -3.21 2.03 -6.19
C ALA A 300 -4.60 1.50 -6.56
N VAL A 301 -5.49 1.38 -5.57
CA VAL A 301 -6.88 1.02 -5.77
C VAL A 301 -7.75 2.26 -5.81
N PRO A 302 -8.93 2.21 -6.44
CA PRO A 302 -9.90 3.29 -6.33
C PRO A 302 -10.40 3.47 -4.89
N GLU A 303 -10.47 4.73 -4.45
CA GLU A 303 -10.97 5.07 -3.12
C GLU A 303 -12.41 4.59 -2.92
N PHE A 304 -12.60 3.80 -1.88
CA PHE A 304 -13.90 3.38 -1.41
C PHE A 304 -14.48 4.44 -0.47
N SER A 305 -15.53 5.12 -0.95
CA SER A 305 -16.26 6.17 -0.24
C SER A 305 -17.68 5.74 0.15
N GLY A 306 -17.91 4.42 0.25
CA GLY A 306 -19.21 3.80 0.48
C GLY A 306 -19.81 3.17 -0.77
N LEU A 307 -20.95 2.49 -0.61
CA LEU A 307 -21.54 1.65 -1.64
C LEU A 307 -22.11 2.42 -2.84
N GLN A 308 -22.43 3.71 -2.67
CA GLN A 308 -23.11 4.50 -3.70
C GLN A 308 -22.29 4.65 -4.99
N ASN A 309 -20.96 4.70 -4.87
CA ASN A 309 -20.02 4.89 -5.99
C ASN A 309 -19.02 3.73 -6.09
N GLU A 310 -19.32 2.59 -5.47
CA GLU A 310 -18.41 1.46 -5.48
C GLU A 310 -18.35 0.85 -6.89
N MET A 311 -17.13 0.61 -7.35
CA MET A 311 -16.90 -0.03 -8.63
C MET A 311 -17.00 -1.55 -8.51
N VAL A 312 -17.26 -2.19 -9.64
CA VAL A 312 -17.53 -3.63 -9.71
C VAL A 312 -16.31 -4.41 -9.22
N ASP A 313 -16.52 -5.18 -8.15
CA ASP A 313 -15.62 -6.23 -7.67
C ASP A 313 -14.14 -5.83 -7.54
N VAL A 314 -13.87 -4.65 -6.96
CA VAL A 314 -12.49 -4.16 -6.81
C VAL A 314 -11.60 -5.11 -6.00
N LEU A 315 -12.03 -5.56 -4.82
CA LEU A 315 -11.20 -6.46 -3.99
C LEU A 315 -10.94 -7.83 -4.64
N PRO A 316 -11.90 -8.47 -5.33
CA PRO A 316 -11.62 -9.63 -6.18
C PRO A 316 -10.55 -9.40 -7.25
N GLN A 317 -10.58 -8.27 -7.96
CA GLN A 317 -9.55 -7.95 -8.96
C GLN A 317 -8.17 -7.71 -8.32
N VAL A 318 -8.14 -7.06 -7.15
CA VAL A 318 -6.91 -6.89 -6.37
C VAL A 318 -6.37 -8.25 -5.94
N HIS A 319 -7.21 -9.18 -5.52
CA HIS A 319 -6.84 -10.55 -5.19
C HIS A 319 -6.12 -11.24 -6.36
N ASP A 320 -6.68 -11.18 -7.57
CA ASP A 320 -6.09 -11.83 -8.75
C ASP A 320 -4.74 -11.21 -9.12
N TYR A 321 -4.62 -9.89 -8.99
CA TYR A 321 -3.37 -9.20 -9.21
C TYR A 321 -2.31 -9.59 -8.17
N LEU A 322 -2.66 -9.65 -6.88
CA LEU A 322 -1.75 -10.11 -5.82
C LEU A 322 -1.28 -11.55 -6.06
N ASN A 323 -2.16 -12.43 -6.53
CA ASN A 323 -1.78 -13.80 -6.91
C ASN A 323 -0.79 -13.82 -8.08
N SER A 324 -0.96 -12.93 -9.06
CA SER A 324 -0.02 -12.77 -10.17
C SER A 324 1.36 -12.27 -9.69
N LEU A 325 1.39 -11.42 -8.66
CA LEU A 325 2.64 -10.94 -8.04
C LEU A 325 3.42 -12.07 -7.35
N CYS A 326 2.75 -13.09 -6.82
CA CYS A 326 3.41 -14.27 -6.27
C CYS A 326 4.24 -15.05 -7.29
N HIS A 327 4.05 -14.83 -8.60
CA HIS A 327 4.85 -15.45 -9.66
C HIS A 327 5.99 -14.55 -10.15
N GLN A 328 6.28 -13.42 -9.50
CA GLN A 328 7.31 -12.50 -9.97
C GLN A 328 8.57 -12.62 -9.11
N GLU A 329 9.73 -12.66 -9.75
CA GLU A 329 11.03 -12.59 -9.06
C GLU A 329 11.19 -11.24 -8.34
N ASP A 330 10.76 -10.16 -9.01
CA ASP A 330 10.80 -8.80 -8.48
C ASP A 330 9.49 -8.08 -8.81
N ILE A 331 8.65 -7.91 -7.79
CA ILE A 331 7.36 -7.23 -7.86
C ILE A 331 7.50 -5.83 -8.45
N SER A 332 8.53 -5.07 -8.07
CA SER A 332 8.67 -3.68 -8.50
C SER A 332 8.92 -3.55 -10.01
N ARG A 333 9.64 -4.52 -10.60
CA ARG A 333 9.86 -4.57 -12.06
C ARG A 333 8.57 -4.88 -12.79
N PHE A 334 7.82 -5.86 -12.29
CA PHE A 334 6.55 -6.28 -12.89
C PHE A 334 5.50 -5.18 -12.81
N MET A 335 5.27 -4.61 -11.62
CA MET A 335 4.27 -3.57 -11.40
C MET A 335 4.57 -2.28 -12.19
N ARG A 336 5.85 -1.98 -12.44
CA ARG A 336 6.23 -0.85 -13.32
C ARG A 336 5.75 -1.06 -14.76
N GLN A 337 5.93 -2.26 -15.31
CA GLN A 337 5.57 -2.55 -16.71
C GLN A 337 4.09 -2.92 -16.88
N HIS A 338 3.51 -3.53 -15.85
CA HIS A 338 2.15 -4.04 -15.83
C HIS A 338 1.37 -3.46 -14.65
N PRO A 339 1.23 -2.11 -14.55
CA PRO A 339 0.53 -1.52 -13.42
C PRO A 339 -0.92 -2.01 -13.35
N PHE A 340 -1.41 -2.21 -12.13
CA PHE A 340 -2.79 -2.61 -11.89
C PHE A 340 -3.75 -1.63 -12.59
N LYS A 341 -4.72 -2.19 -13.32
CA LYS A 341 -5.80 -1.46 -13.96
C LYS A 341 -7.09 -2.18 -13.62
N LEU A 342 -8.06 -1.42 -13.13
CA LEU A 342 -9.39 -1.96 -12.88
C LEU A 342 -10.06 -2.30 -14.22
N ASP A 343 -10.55 -3.52 -14.36
CA ASP A 343 -11.41 -3.94 -15.46
C ASP A 343 -12.88 -3.77 -15.06
N LEU A 344 -13.58 -2.88 -15.77
CA LEU A 344 -15.00 -2.62 -15.56
C LEU A 344 -15.89 -3.77 -16.08
N ASN A 345 -15.34 -4.67 -16.90
CA ASN A 345 -16.04 -5.84 -17.43
C ASN A 345 -15.74 -7.11 -16.63
N TYR A 346 -15.00 -6.99 -15.51
CA TYR A 346 -14.65 -8.11 -14.67
C TYR A 346 -15.91 -8.88 -14.24
N ARG A 347 -15.81 -10.21 -14.29
CA ARG A 347 -16.85 -11.11 -13.81
C ARG A 347 -16.25 -12.07 -12.82
N LEU A 348 -16.80 -12.07 -11.61
CA LEU A 348 -16.50 -13.10 -10.64
C LEU A 348 -16.78 -14.48 -11.23
N ALA A 349 -15.76 -15.33 -11.26
CA ALA A 349 -15.94 -16.72 -11.61
C ALA A 349 -16.95 -17.35 -10.63
N MET A 350 -18.02 -17.95 -11.17
CA MET A 350 -18.98 -18.68 -10.34
C MET A 350 -18.26 -19.89 -9.74
N PRO A 351 -18.43 -20.16 -8.43
CA PRO A 351 -17.80 -21.31 -7.81
C PRO A 351 -18.22 -22.58 -8.56
N THR A 352 -17.24 -23.41 -8.90
CA THR A 352 -17.52 -24.65 -9.63
C THR A 352 -18.36 -25.60 -8.78
N SER A 353 -19.12 -26.50 -9.40
CA SER A 353 -19.99 -27.46 -8.70
C SER A 353 -19.24 -28.42 -7.74
N GLN A 354 -17.90 -28.41 -7.74
CA GLN A 354 -17.05 -29.09 -6.76
C GLN A 354 -16.89 -28.28 -5.47
N GLU A 355 -16.75 -26.95 -5.54
CA GLU A 355 -16.64 -26.07 -4.36
C GLU A 355 -17.95 -26.00 -3.56
N LEU A 356 -19.09 -26.07 -4.25
CA LEU A 356 -20.42 -26.13 -3.61
C LEU A 356 -20.64 -27.45 -2.86
N ARG A 357 -20.06 -28.56 -3.33
CA ARG A 357 -20.16 -29.87 -2.67
C ARG A 357 -19.27 -29.96 -1.43
N GLY A 358 -18.10 -29.33 -1.43
CA GLY A 358 -17.21 -29.29 -0.26
C GLY A 358 -17.76 -28.50 0.93
N ARG A 359 -18.67 -27.53 0.71
CA ARG A 359 -19.31 -26.75 1.78
C ARG A 359 -20.51 -27.43 2.43
N GLY A 360 -21.04 -28.50 1.83
CA GLY A 360 -22.18 -29.25 2.37
C GLY A 360 -21.81 -30.39 3.34
N ALA A 361 -20.51 -30.65 3.54
CA ALA A 361 -20.03 -31.79 4.34
C ALA A 361 -19.56 -31.43 5.76
N SER A 362 -19.67 -30.17 6.17
CA SER A 362 -19.34 -29.70 7.53
C SER A 362 -20.50 -28.93 8.16
N ALA A 363 -21.70 -29.51 8.14
CA ALA A 363 -22.85 -29.06 8.93
C ALA A 363 -23.17 -30.11 10.00
#